data_AF-A0A4R5P2T4-F1
#
_entry.id   AF-A0A4R5P2T4-F1
#
_cell.length_a   1.000
_cell.length_b   1.000
_cell.length_c   1.000
_cell.angle_alpha   90.00
_cell.angle_beta   90.00
_cell.angle_gamma   90.00
#
_symmetry.space_group_name_H-M   'P 1'
#
loop_
_entity.id
_entity.type
_entity.pdbx_description
1 polymer ?
#
loop_
_entity_poly.entity_id
_entity_poly.type
_entity_poly.pdbx_seq_one_letter_code
_entity_poly.pdbx_strand_id
1 'polypeptide(L)'
;MKKYTTLFFTLLFLGIGKLEPIASTTTKATPKVINEILFVNILRDIELLNAWIANKNLPKETADIVYAQHYQAILSLYQVDQKKFEESIAFYLKHSLERATKVYEQTSIAIEALL
;
A
#
# COMPACT_ATOMS: atom_id res chain seq x y z
N MET A 1 45.82 -1.37 6.25
CA MET A 1 44.36 -1.18 6.42
C MET A 1 43.87 -0.12 5.45
N LYS A 2 43.38 -0.52 4.26
CA LYS A 2 42.81 0.38 3.23
C LYS A 2 42.04 -0.44 2.18
N LYS A 3 40.80 -0.93 2.44
CA LYS A 3 39.96 -1.59 1.39
C LYS A 3 38.43 -1.55 1.63
N TYR A 4 37.85 -0.49 2.20
CA TYR A 4 36.37 -0.41 2.35
C TYR A 4 35.71 0.88 1.85
N THR A 5 36.44 1.81 1.24
CA THR A 5 35.86 3.08 0.75
C THR A 5 35.38 3.03 -0.70
N THR A 6 35.65 1.96 -1.44
CA THR A 6 35.35 1.90 -2.89
C THR A 6 33.96 1.35 -3.21
N LEU A 7 33.26 0.72 -2.26
CA LEU A 7 31.92 0.17 -2.49
C LEU A 7 30.78 1.15 -2.25
N PHE A 8 31.02 2.29 -1.56
CA PHE A 8 29.97 3.27 -1.29
C PHE A 8 29.79 4.30 -2.41
N PHE A 9 30.79 4.47 -3.28
CA PHE A 9 30.74 5.44 -4.38
C PHE A 9 30.20 4.86 -5.69
N THR A 10 30.28 3.55 -5.92
CA THR A 10 29.75 2.93 -7.15
C THR A 10 28.23 2.84 -7.19
N LEU A 11 27.55 2.89 -6.04
CA LEU A 11 26.09 2.99 -5.97
C LEU A 11 25.57 4.43 -6.12
N LEU A 12 26.44 5.44 -5.95
CA LEU A 12 26.07 6.86 -6.09
C LEU A 12 26.13 7.35 -7.55
N PHE A 13 26.84 6.65 -8.44
CA PHE A 13 27.09 7.09 -9.83
C PHE A 13 26.26 6.39 -10.92
N LEU A 14 25.41 5.42 -10.57
CA LEU A 14 24.42 4.85 -11.51
C LEU A 14 23.08 5.61 -11.56
N GLY A 15 22.96 6.71 -10.80
CA GLY A 15 21.73 7.51 -10.70
C GLY A 15 21.74 8.86 -11.42
N ILE A 16 22.77 9.18 -12.22
CA ILE A 16 22.84 10.48 -12.93
C ILE A 16 22.63 10.26 -14.44
N GLY A 17 21.41 9.81 -14.76
CA GLY A 17 20.82 10.09 -16.07
C GLY A 17 20.38 11.56 -16.08
N LYS A 18 20.75 12.29 -17.13
CA LYS A 18 20.43 13.71 -17.34
C LYS A 18 18.94 13.97 -17.11
N LEU A 19 18.62 14.80 -16.11
CA LEU A 19 17.30 15.42 -15.96
C LEU A 19 17.20 16.54 -17.00
N GLU A 20 16.65 16.23 -18.17
CA GLU A 20 16.06 17.25 -19.01
C GLU A 20 14.83 17.83 -18.28
N PRO A 21 14.61 19.16 -18.29
CA PRO A 21 13.43 19.74 -17.68
C PRO A 21 12.23 19.35 -18.55
N ILE A 22 11.54 18.27 -18.18
CA ILE A 22 10.25 17.94 -18.77
C ILE A 22 9.33 19.11 -18.44
N ALA A 23 8.84 19.73 -19.50
CA ALA A 23 7.88 20.83 -19.46
C ALA A 23 6.77 20.57 -18.44
N SER A 24 6.62 21.49 -17.49
CA SER A 24 5.47 21.56 -16.59
C SER A 24 4.21 21.87 -17.40
N THR A 25 3.52 20.84 -17.89
CA THR A 25 2.16 20.95 -18.41
C THR A 25 1.33 19.74 -18.01
N THR A 26 0.87 19.74 -16.76
CA THR A 26 -0.51 19.34 -16.45
C THR A 26 -0.81 19.78 -15.02
N THR A 27 -1.77 20.68 -14.83
CA THR A 27 -2.56 20.70 -13.60
C THR A 27 -3.33 19.38 -13.56
N LYS A 28 -2.63 18.30 -13.18
CA LYS A 28 -3.25 17.02 -12.86
C LYS A 28 -4.15 17.34 -11.68
N ALA A 29 -5.46 17.31 -11.90
CA ALA A 29 -6.43 17.47 -10.83
C ALA A 29 -5.98 16.59 -9.68
N THR A 30 -5.70 17.19 -8.52
CA THR A 30 -5.29 16.45 -7.33
C THR A 30 -6.32 15.35 -7.15
N PRO A 31 -5.92 14.07 -7.18
CA PRO A 31 -6.91 13.00 -7.19
C PRO A 31 -7.74 13.15 -5.91
N LYS A 32 -9.07 13.02 -6.04
CA LYS A 32 -10.01 13.17 -4.90
C LYS A 32 -9.81 12.12 -3.79
N VAL A 33 -8.87 11.21 -4.00
CA VAL A 33 -8.50 10.11 -3.11
C VAL A 33 -7.54 10.56 -2.02
N ILE A 34 -7.38 9.73 -1.00
CA ILE A 34 -6.45 9.92 0.09
C ILE A 34 -5.02 9.67 -0.41
N ASN A 35 -4.01 10.32 0.20
CA ASN A 35 -2.60 10.02 -0.07
C ASN A 35 -2.31 8.51 0.15
N GLU A 36 -1.46 7.93 -0.69
CA GLU A 36 -1.12 6.50 -0.68
C GLU A 36 -0.57 6.00 0.66
N ILE A 37 0.33 6.74 1.31
CA ILE A 37 0.89 6.37 2.62
C ILE A 37 -0.22 6.28 3.66
N LEU A 38 -1.14 7.25 3.64
CA LEU A 38 -2.27 7.28 4.55
C LEU A 38 -3.27 6.15 4.23
N PHE A 39 -3.54 5.90 2.95
CA PHE A 39 -4.37 4.77 2.50
C PHE A 39 -3.82 3.43 2.98
N VAL A 40 -2.51 3.18 2.81
CA VAL A 40 -1.85 1.93 3.25
C VAL A 40 -1.96 1.73 4.76
N ASN A 41 -1.77 2.79 5.55
CA ASN A 41 -1.90 2.70 7.01
C ASN A 41 -3.33 2.37 7.45
N ILE A 42 -4.33 3.03 6.85
CA ILE A 42 -5.74 2.75 7.15
C ILE A 42 -6.07 1.30 6.75
N LEU A 43 -5.68 0.87 5.55
CA LEU A 43 -5.95 -0.48 5.06
C LEU A 43 -5.32 -1.53 5.98
N ARG A 44 -4.06 -1.34 6.39
CA ARG A 44 -3.38 -2.24 7.33
C ARG A 44 -4.15 -2.36 8.65
N ASP A 45 -4.59 -1.24 9.22
CA ASP A 45 -5.26 -1.26 10.51
C ASP A 45 -6.66 -1.92 10.43
N ILE A 46 -7.35 -1.79 9.29
CA ILE A 46 -8.59 -2.54 9.00
C ILE A 46 -8.30 -4.04 8.85
N GLU A 47 -7.23 -4.44 8.16
CA GLU A 47 -6.85 -5.85 8.04
C GLU A 47 -6.46 -6.45 9.40
N LEU A 48 -5.81 -5.67 10.28
CA LEU A 48 -5.53 -6.08 11.65
C LEU A 48 -6.81 -6.26 12.47
N LEU A 49 -7.82 -5.40 12.28
CA LEU A 49 -9.15 -5.57 12.86
C LEU A 49 -9.80 -6.89 12.38
N ASN A 50 -9.78 -7.15 11.07
CA ASN A 50 -10.31 -8.39 10.49
C ASN A 50 -9.64 -9.63 11.10
N ALA A 51 -8.30 -9.63 11.17
CA ALA A 51 -7.55 -10.73 11.76
C ALA A 51 -7.87 -10.91 13.26
N TRP A 52 -8.02 -9.81 14.00
CA TRP A 52 -8.39 -9.86 15.41
C TRP A 52 -9.81 -10.43 15.60
N ILE A 53 -10.80 -9.99 14.82
CA ILE A 53 -12.17 -10.50 14.87
C ILE A 53 -12.20 -12.00 14.56
N ALA A 54 -11.50 -12.43 13.51
CA ALA A 54 -11.39 -13.84 13.14
C ALA A 54 -10.82 -14.69 14.29
N ASN A 55 -9.82 -14.18 15.00
CA ASN A 55 -9.21 -14.86 16.15
C ASN A 55 -10.10 -14.90 17.40
N LYS A 56 -11.16 -14.09 17.48
CA LYS A 56 -12.05 -14.04 18.64
C LYS A 56 -13.21 -15.05 18.58
N ASN A 57 -13.44 -15.71 17.45
CA ASN A 57 -14.55 -16.65 17.27
C ASN A 57 -15.91 -16.08 17.70
N LEU A 58 -16.15 -14.79 17.42
CA LEU A 58 -17.40 -14.12 17.79
C LEU A 58 -18.57 -14.64 16.94
N PRO A 59 -19.80 -14.65 17.47
CA PRO A 59 -20.99 -14.81 16.65
C PRO A 59 -21.03 -13.75 15.55
N LYS A 60 -21.51 -14.11 14.36
CA LYS A 60 -21.48 -13.24 13.17
C LYS A 60 -22.08 -11.85 13.43
N GLU A 61 -23.25 -11.80 14.06
CA GLU A 61 -23.92 -10.53 14.38
C GLU A 61 -23.05 -9.63 15.29
N THR A 62 -22.40 -10.23 16.29
CA THR A 62 -21.46 -9.50 17.17
C THR A 62 -20.21 -9.05 16.40
N ALA A 63 -19.66 -9.90 15.54
CA ALA A 63 -18.52 -9.56 14.70
C ALA A 63 -18.83 -8.37 13.78
N ASP A 64 -20.00 -8.36 13.14
CA ASP A 64 -20.43 -7.29 12.24
C ASP A 64 -20.59 -5.95 12.99
N ILE A 65 -21.18 -5.96 14.18
CA ILE A 65 -21.31 -4.75 15.03
C ILE A 65 -19.94 -4.22 15.45
N VAL A 66 -19.07 -5.12 15.95
CA VAL A 66 -17.72 -4.77 16.39
C VAL A 66 -16.90 -4.22 15.24
N TYR A 67 -16.97 -4.85 14.06
CA TYR A 67 -16.32 -4.38 12.84
C TYR A 67 -16.78 -2.97 12.48
N ALA A 68 -18.10 -2.73 12.40
CA ALA A 68 -18.64 -1.43 12.01
C ALA A 68 -18.19 -0.30 12.96
N GLN A 69 -18.20 -0.55 14.27
CA GLN A 69 -17.76 0.43 15.27
C GLN A 69 -16.28 0.76 15.14
N HIS A 70 -15.42 -0.26 15.01
CA HIS A 70 -13.97 -0.06 14.93
C HIS A 70 -13.55 0.52 13.57
N TYR A 71 -14.21 0.13 12.49
CA TYR A 71 -13.99 0.70 11.16
C TYR A 71 -14.19 2.22 11.18
N GLN A 72 -15.30 2.71 11.76
CA GLN A 72 -15.55 4.16 11.88
C GLN A 72 -14.53 4.85 12.80
N ALA A 73 -14.12 4.19 13.88
CA ALA A 73 -13.11 4.73 14.80
C ALA A 73 -11.74 4.86 14.12
N ILE A 74 -11.33 3.88 13.31
CA ILE A 74 -10.08 3.91 12.54
C ILE A 74 -10.12 5.07 11.55
N LEU A 75 -11.19 5.22 10.75
CA LEU A 75 -11.30 6.32 9.80
C LEU A 75 -11.23 7.69 10.50
N SER A 76 -11.88 7.82 11.66
CA SER A 76 -11.87 9.03 12.47
C SER A 76 -10.48 9.36 13.02
N LEU A 77 -9.72 8.36 13.46
CA LEU A 77 -8.33 8.53 13.93
C LEU A 77 -7.44 9.16 12.86
N TYR A 78 -7.66 8.77 11.60
CA TYR A 78 -6.94 9.27 10.44
C TYR A 78 -7.57 10.53 9.81
N GLN A 79 -8.65 11.06 10.39
CA GLN A 79 -9.40 12.22 9.88
C GLN A 79 -9.86 12.03 8.42
N VAL A 80 -10.31 10.81 8.12
CA VAL A 80 -10.73 10.41 6.78
C VAL A 80 -12.25 10.17 6.77
N ASP A 81 -12.91 10.75 5.79
CA ASP A 81 -14.31 10.46 5.49
C ASP A 81 -14.45 9.09 4.81
N GLN A 82 -15.51 8.35 5.17
CA GLN A 82 -15.77 7.01 4.64
C GLN A 82 -15.88 6.98 3.13
N LYS A 83 -16.64 7.91 2.52
CA LYS A 83 -16.82 7.95 1.06
C LYS A 83 -15.48 8.21 0.38
N LYS A 84 -14.65 9.09 0.93
CA LYS A 84 -13.30 9.35 0.41
C LYS A 84 -12.40 8.11 0.48
N PHE A 85 -12.52 7.30 1.54
CA PHE A 85 -11.78 6.04 1.64
C PHE A 85 -12.27 5.01 0.62
N GLU A 86 -13.58 4.86 0.43
CA GLU A 86 -14.17 3.97 -0.58
C GLU A 86 -13.72 4.35 -2.01
N GLU A 87 -13.71 5.64 -2.34
CA GLU A 87 -13.17 6.13 -3.62
C GLU A 87 -11.67 5.78 -3.77
N SER A 88 -10.92 5.82 -2.67
CA SER A 88 -9.49 5.48 -2.65
C SER A 88 -9.27 3.98 -2.84
N ILE A 89 -10.10 3.11 -2.25
CA ILE A 89 -10.09 1.67 -2.49
C ILE A 89 -10.28 1.40 -3.99
N ALA A 90 -11.32 1.96 -4.59
CA ALA A 90 -11.60 1.77 -6.01
C ALA A 90 -10.44 2.26 -6.91
N PHE A 91 -9.75 3.33 -6.52
CA PHE A 91 -8.61 3.86 -7.26
C PHE A 91 -7.34 2.99 -7.12
N TYR A 92 -6.90 2.72 -5.89
CA TYR A 92 -5.64 2.01 -5.64
C TYR A 92 -5.73 0.52 -5.99
N LEU A 93 -6.91 -0.07 -5.83
CA LEU A 93 -7.14 -1.49 -6.08
C LEU A 93 -7.67 -1.80 -7.48
N LYS A 94 -7.89 -0.79 -8.35
CA LYS A 94 -8.49 -0.97 -9.68
C LYS A 94 -7.82 -2.03 -10.57
N HIS A 95 -6.57 -2.35 -10.30
CA HIS A 95 -5.79 -3.39 -10.98
C HIS A 95 -4.91 -4.19 -10.01
N SER A 96 -5.23 -4.17 -8.70
CA SER A 96 -4.37 -4.81 -7.70
C SER A 96 -4.30 -6.32 -7.88
N LEU A 97 -5.41 -6.96 -8.25
CA LEU A 97 -5.48 -8.40 -8.47
C LEU A 97 -4.54 -8.83 -9.60
N GLU A 98 -4.62 -8.19 -10.77
CA GLU A 98 -3.75 -8.50 -11.92
C GLU A 98 -2.27 -8.31 -11.56
N ARG A 99 -1.94 -7.21 -10.87
CA ARG A 99 -0.57 -6.95 -10.40
C ARG A 99 -0.12 -8.03 -9.41
N ALA A 100 -0.95 -8.39 -8.43
CA ALA A 100 -0.63 -9.40 -7.43
C ALA A 100 -0.39 -10.77 -8.08
N THR A 101 -1.26 -11.19 -9.00
CA THR A 101 -1.10 -12.44 -9.76
C THR A 101 0.23 -12.47 -10.49
N LYS A 102 0.59 -11.40 -11.19
CA LYS A 102 1.86 -11.31 -11.91
C LYS A 102 3.07 -11.40 -10.97
N VAL A 103 3.01 -10.75 -9.81
CA VAL A 103 4.07 -10.84 -8.80
C VAL A 103 4.17 -12.27 -8.27
N TYR A 104 3.05 -12.92 -7.96
CA TYR A 104 3.05 -14.29 -7.44
C TYR A 104 3.57 -15.31 -8.45
N GLU A 105 3.22 -15.15 -9.73
CA GLU A 105 3.77 -15.95 -10.82
C GLU A 105 5.30 -15.80 -10.88
N GLN A 106 5.80 -14.55 -10.89
CA GLN A 106 7.24 -14.28 -10.91
C GLN A 106 7.97 -14.85 -9.69
N THR A 107 7.39 -14.73 -8.49
CA THR A 107 7.98 -15.30 -7.27
C THR A 107 7.95 -16.82 -7.29
N SER A 108 6.91 -17.44 -7.85
CA SER A 108 6.81 -18.90 -7.93
C SER A 108 7.89 -19.47 -8.85
N ILE A 109 8.08 -18.88 -10.02
CA ILE A 109 9.18 -19.25 -10.95
C ILE A 109 10.54 -19.12 -10.26
N ALA A 110 10.76 -18.03 -9.51
CA ALA A 110 12.01 -17.81 -8.80
C ALA A 110 12.25 -18.86 -7.69
N ILE A 111 11.20 -19.27 -6.97
CA ILE A 111 11.29 -20.31 -5.94
C ILE A 111 11.56 -21.67 -6.59
N GLU A 112 10.86 -22.02 -7.67
CA GLU A 112 11.08 -23.28 -8.40
C GLU A 112 12.51 -23.40 -8.92
N ALA A 113 13.11 -22.30 -9.38
CA ALA A 113 14.51 -22.30 -9.83
C ALA A 113 15.54 -22.49 -8.69
N LEU A 114 15.13 -22.33 -7.42
CA LEU A 114 15.97 -22.54 -6.23
C LEU A 114 15.82 -23.95 -5.63
N LEU A 115 14.83 -24.73 -6.06
CA LEU A 115 14.56 -26.10 -5.61
C LEU A 115 15.20 -27.13 -6.54
#